data_AF-A0A1X6ZHP3-F1
#
_entry.id   AF-A0A1X6ZHP3-F1
#
_cell.length_a   1.000
_cell.length_b   1.000
_cell.length_c   1.000
_cell.angle_alpha   90.00
_cell.angle_beta   90.00
_cell.angle_gamma   90.00
#
_symmetry.space_group_name_H-M   'P 1'
#
loop_
_entity.id
_entity.type
_entity.pdbx_description
1 polymer ?
#
loop_
_entity_poly.entity_id
_entity_poly.type
_entity_poly.pdbx_seq_one_letter_code
_entity_poly.pdbx_strand_id
1 'polypeptide(L)'
;MMMLLRFLLIGVLLTTVGSPAFSQLFDRNSQCRGGQFQCGSRCCSAGQRCSFDGYCIRAGGTYCGGGRSCGAFERCVAGGTRCAPAGANKCNSRLDCSGNTFCNARGECERIRPEFDPNTAIQGLPTLCDDGQSCASGSSCLPGGGCSRPGWFMCEETDSQCRPGFKCSEHQGCVPIKAIDCGYGKWCKPGEQCLPDGGCEKLSEGSDP
;
A
#
# COMPACT_ATOMS: atom_id res chain seq x y z
N MET A 1 45.07 34.45 59.74
CA MET A 1 43.77 33.76 59.92
C MET A 1 42.66 34.25 58.98
N MET A 2 42.60 35.55 58.60
CA MET A 2 41.57 36.06 57.66
C MET A 2 41.69 35.59 56.20
N MET A 3 42.89 35.20 55.72
CA MET A 3 43.04 34.72 54.34
C MET A 3 42.48 33.30 54.14
N LEU A 4 42.63 32.41 55.12
CA LEU A 4 42.07 31.05 55.06
C LEU A 4 40.53 31.06 55.04
N LEU A 5 39.91 32.00 55.76
CA LEU A 5 38.44 32.14 55.79
C LEU A 5 37.88 32.60 54.43
N ARG A 6 38.61 33.44 53.69
CA ARG A 6 38.22 33.88 52.34
C ARG A 6 38.28 32.75 51.32
N PHE A 7 39.28 31.88 51.40
CA PHE A 7 39.36 30.71 50.51
C PHE A 7 38.26 29.69 50.81
N LEU A 8 37.90 29.49 52.08
CA LEU A 8 36.78 28.64 52.47
C LEU A 8 35.43 29.17 51.98
N LEU A 9 35.20 30.49 52.08
CA LEU A 9 33.97 31.13 51.58
C LEU A 9 33.84 31.08 50.05
N ILE A 10 34.94 31.24 49.31
CA ILE A 10 34.95 31.11 47.85
C ILE A 10 34.74 29.65 47.43
N GLY A 11 35.32 28.69 48.17
CA GLY A 11 35.11 27.26 47.94
C GLY A 11 33.66 26.82 48.16
N VAL A 12 32.97 27.35 49.18
CA VAL A 12 31.55 27.04 49.45
C VAL A 12 30.61 27.76 48.46
N LEU A 13 30.99 28.94 47.96
CA LEU A 13 30.23 29.56 46.85
C LEU A 13 30.36 28.75 45.55
N LEU A 14 31.54 28.23 45.23
CA LEU A 14 31.74 27.46 44.00
C LEU A 14 31.04 26.09 44.01
N THR A 15 30.77 25.49 45.19
CA THR A 15 30.06 24.21 45.28
C THR A 15 28.54 24.34 45.24
N THR A 16 27.97 25.53 45.49
CA THR A 16 26.52 25.74 45.41
C THR A 16 26.04 26.13 44.01
N VAL A 17 26.91 26.70 43.16
CA VAL A 17 26.57 27.01 41.76
C VAL A 17 26.86 25.83 40.80
N GLY A 18 27.57 24.79 41.27
CA GLY A 18 27.92 23.59 40.50
C GLY A 18 26.94 22.42 40.61
N SER A 19 25.78 22.60 41.24
CA SER A 19 24.75 21.55 41.32
C SER A 19 23.90 21.55 40.04
N PRO A 20 23.81 20.46 39.26
CA PRO A 20 22.93 20.37 38.08
C PRO A 20 21.43 20.23 38.45
N ALA A 21 21.02 20.69 39.64
CA ALA A 21 19.71 20.43 40.22
C ALA A 21 18.65 21.50 39.92
N PHE A 22 18.98 22.59 39.21
CA PHE A 22 18.04 23.70 38.95
C PHE A 22 17.53 23.84 37.51
N SER A 23 17.87 22.93 36.61
CA SER A 23 17.40 22.97 35.21
C SER A 23 16.09 22.21 34.95
N GLN A 24 15.37 21.74 35.98
CA GLN A 24 14.15 20.91 35.78
C GLN A 24 12.82 21.51 36.25
N LEU A 25 12.77 22.76 36.72
CA LEU A 25 11.52 23.31 37.29
C LEU A 25 10.67 24.18 36.34
N PHE A 26 11.18 24.60 35.18
CA PHE A 26 10.47 25.51 34.28
C PHE A 26 10.65 25.15 32.80
N ASP A 27 10.24 23.95 32.38
CA ASP A 27 9.81 23.74 30.97
C ASP A 27 9.14 22.37 30.79
N ARG A 28 8.00 22.17 31.44
CA ARG A 28 7.26 20.91 31.44
C ARG A 28 6.49 20.63 30.13
N ASN A 29 6.61 21.51 29.12
CA ASN A 29 5.82 21.46 27.88
C ASN A 29 6.64 21.32 26.59
N SER A 30 7.97 21.16 26.67
CA SER A 30 8.86 21.20 25.49
C SER A 30 10.03 20.20 25.54
N GLN A 31 10.23 19.49 26.66
CA GLN A 31 11.42 18.66 26.83
C GLN A 31 11.19 17.22 26.33
N CYS A 32 11.67 16.96 25.12
CA CYS A 32 11.74 15.62 24.55
C CYS A 32 12.73 14.73 25.32
N ARG A 33 12.50 13.42 25.31
CA ARG A 33 13.39 12.47 26.00
C ARG A 33 14.78 12.49 25.34
N GLY A 34 15.82 12.11 26.09
CA GLY A 34 17.18 12.00 25.54
C GLY A 34 17.21 11.17 24.25
N GLY A 35 17.84 11.71 23.20
CA GLY A 35 17.83 11.11 21.84
C GLY A 35 16.63 11.51 20.97
N GLN A 36 15.77 12.41 21.44
CA GLN A 36 14.68 13.01 20.68
C GLN A 36 14.87 14.53 20.57
N PHE A 37 14.27 15.13 19.56
CA PHE A 37 14.24 16.58 19.36
C PHE A 37 12.81 17.06 19.16
N GLN A 38 12.55 18.31 19.53
CA GLN A 38 11.21 18.90 19.44
C GLN A 38 10.87 19.29 18.00
N CYS A 39 9.65 18.95 17.58
CA CYS A 39 9.07 19.27 16.28
C CYS A 39 7.62 19.70 16.48
N GLY A 40 7.39 21.01 16.54
CA GLY A 40 6.09 21.57 16.97
C GLY A 40 5.73 21.12 18.39
N SER A 41 4.56 20.49 18.54
CA SER A 41 4.09 19.90 19.80
C SER A 41 4.53 18.44 20.02
N ARG A 42 5.36 17.89 19.12
CA ARG A 42 5.77 16.48 19.13
C ARG A 42 7.28 16.35 19.37
N CYS A 43 7.68 15.14 19.78
CA CYS A 43 9.08 14.75 19.92
C CYS A 43 9.42 13.70 18.88
N CYS A 44 10.42 13.98 18.04
CA CYS A 44 10.89 13.08 16.99
C CYS A 44 12.18 12.38 17.42
N SER A 45 12.33 11.11 17.06
CA SER A 45 13.53 10.33 17.38
C SER A 45 14.73 10.73 16.50
N ALA A 46 15.94 10.45 16.98
CA ALA A 46 17.15 10.51 16.18
C ALA A 46 16.97 9.73 14.86
N GLY A 47 17.29 10.38 13.73
CA GLY A 47 17.08 9.86 12.37
C GLY A 47 15.76 10.28 11.70
N GLN A 48 14.83 10.88 12.45
CA GLN A 48 13.66 11.53 11.87
C GLN A 48 13.96 13.00 11.54
N ARG A 49 13.15 13.61 10.67
CA ARG A 49 13.18 15.04 10.37
C ARG A 49 11.82 15.67 10.66
N CYS A 50 11.80 16.97 10.97
CA CYS A 50 10.57 17.71 11.26
C CYS A 50 9.92 18.23 9.97
N SER A 51 8.61 18.05 9.81
CA SER A 51 7.82 18.70 8.78
C SER A 51 7.47 20.14 9.15
N PHE A 52 7.05 20.93 8.17
CA PHE A 52 6.69 22.33 8.37
C PHE A 52 5.47 22.53 9.29
N ASP A 53 4.59 21.54 9.38
CA ASP A 53 3.38 21.50 10.21
C ASP A 53 3.54 20.68 11.50
N GLY A 54 4.78 20.38 11.90
CA GLY A 54 5.09 19.84 13.23
C GLY A 54 4.90 18.32 13.37
N TYR A 55 5.10 17.56 12.30
CA TYR A 55 5.08 16.09 12.30
C TYR A 55 6.46 15.48 12.03
N CYS A 56 6.66 14.28 12.57
CA CYS A 56 7.91 13.53 12.38
C CYS A 56 7.89 12.75 11.08
N ILE A 57 8.89 12.98 10.23
CA ILE A 57 9.11 12.26 8.98
C ILE A 57 10.25 11.26 9.21
N ARG A 58 10.02 10.00 8.84
CA ARG A 58 11.04 8.94 8.96
C ARG A 58 12.25 9.20 8.06
N ALA A 59 13.41 8.68 8.44
CA ALA A 59 14.62 8.68 7.61
C ALA A 59 14.29 8.18 6.19
N GLY A 60 14.73 8.91 5.16
CA GLY A 60 14.47 8.61 3.75
C GLY A 60 13.02 8.83 3.29
N GLY A 61 12.04 8.94 4.20
CA GLY A 61 10.63 9.02 3.86
C GLY A 61 10.20 10.37 3.30
N THR A 62 9.20 10.38 2.42
CA THR A 62 8.64 11.59 1.81
C THR A 62 7.44 12.10 2.60
N TYR A 63 7.41 13.39 2.95
CA TYR A 63 6.28 13.99 3.65
C TYR A 63 5.16 14.37 2.68
N CYS A 64 3.92 13.97 3.00
CA CYS A 64 2.75 14.18 2.15
C CYS A 64 1.76 15.22 2.70
N GLY A 65 2.06 15.86 3.83
CA GLY A 65 1.16 16.78 4.52
C GLY A 65 0.21 16.08 5.50
N GLY A 66 -0.35 16.85 6.45
CA GLY A 66 -1.38 16.38 7.39
C GLY A 66 -0.93 15.24 8.31
N GLY A 67 0.37 15.17 8.59
CA GLY A 67 0.99 14.11 9.39
C GLY A 67 1.29 12.81 8.66
N ARG A 68 1.07 12.75 7.34
CA ARG A 68 1.33 11.55 6.54
C ARG A 68 2.73 11.59 5.93
N SER A 69 3.44 10.47 6.04
CA SER A 69 4.76 10.28 5.40
C SER A 69 4.84 8.89 4.76
N CYS A 70 5.39 8.82 3.57
CA CYS A 70 5.70 7.56 2.87
C CYS A 70 7.10 7.04 3.21
N GLY A 71 7.36 5.76 2.94
CA GLY A 71 8.66 5.13 3.17
C GLY A 71 9.78 5.67 2.28
N ALA A 72 11.00 5.16 2.51
CA ALA A 72 12.22 5.68 1.86
C ALA A 72 12.26 5.49 0.33
N PHE A 73 11.46 4.57 -0.19
CA PHE A 73 11.35 4.29 -1.62
C PHE A 73 9.92 4.52 -2.10
N GLU A 74 9.22 5.45 -1.47
CA GLU A 74 7.84 5.75 -1.80
C GLU A 74 7.62 7.26 -1.96
N ARG A 75 6.72 7.60 -2.88
CA ARG A 75 6.28 8.96 -3.17
C ARG A 75 4.82 9.16 -2.78
N CYS A 76 4.48 10.41 -2.50
CA CYS A 76 3.12 10.85 -2.31
C CYS A 76 2.37 10.84 -3.64
N VAL A 77 1.21 10.18 -3.70
CA VAL A 77 0.29 10.21 -4.84
C VAL A 77 -1.10 10.61 -4.38
N ALA A 78 -2.00 10.90 -5.33
CA ALA A 78 -3.37 11.33 -5.08
C ALA A 78 -3.46 12.51 -4.07
N GLY A 79 -2.71 13.58 -4.35
CA GLY A 79 -2.69 14.78 -3.51
C GLY A 79 -2.12 14.58 -2.11
N GLY A 80 -1.34 13.51 -1.89
CA GLY A 80 -0.75 13.20 -0.60
C GLY A 80 -1.57 12.26 0.28
N THR A 81 -2.70 11.73 -0.21
CA THR A 81 -3.52 10.77 0.55
C THR A 81 -2.96 9.35 0.52
N ARG A 82 -2.04 9.05 -0.41
CA ARG A 82 -1.51 7.69 -0.65
C ARG A 82 0.00 7.67 -0.87
N CYS A 83 0.59 6.50 -0.63
CA CYS A 83 1.98 6.18 -0.94
C CYS A 83 2.05 5.20 -2.10
N ALA A 84 2.98 5.45 -3.02
CA ALA A 84 3.29 4.55 -4.14
C ALA A 84 4.82 4.39 -4.25
N PRO A 85 5.33 3.30 -4.86
CA PRO A 85 6.75 3.13 -5.07
C PRO A 85 7.38 4.32 -5.82
N ALA A 86 8.62 4.67 -5.46
CA ALA A 86 9.39 5.73 -6.08
C ALA A 86 10.13 5.19 -7.32
N GLY A 87 9.93 5.84 -8.46
CA GLY A 87 10.48 5.49 -9.76
C GLY A 87 9.55 5.99 -10.86
N ALA A 88 10.08 6.48 -11.98
CA ALA A 88 9.30 7.17 -13.02
C ALA A 88 8.11 6.34 -13.54
N ASN A 89 8.21 5.00 -13.46
CA ASN A 89 7.19 4.07 -13.92
C ASN A 89 6.81 3.02 -12.89
N LYS A 90 7.03 3.17 -11.58
CA LYS A 90 6.70 2.11 -10.60
C LYS A 90 5.31 2.27 -9.99
N CYS A 91 4.63 1.15 -9.75
CA CYS A 91 3.27 1.09 -9.22
C CYS A 91 2.99 -0.19 -8.43
N ASN A 92 2.05 -0.12 -7.49
CA ASN A 92 1.46 -1.30 -6.83
C ASN A 92 0.01 -1.53 -7.24
N SER A 93 -0.64 -0.49 -7.76
CA SER A 93 -2.05 -0.48 -8.13
C SER A 93 -2.30 0.48 -9.27
N ARG A 94 -3.44 0.33 -9.96
CA ARG A 94 -3.85 1.18 -11.08
C ARG A 94 -3.93 2.67 -10.71
N LEU A 95 -4.19 2.99 -9.44
CA LEU A 95 -4.29 4.36 -8.94
C LEU A 95 -2.93 5.06 -8.79
N ASP A 96 -1.83 4.33 -8.93
CA ASP A 96 -0.47 4.87 -8.85
C ASP A 96 0.05 5.33 -10.22
N CYS A 97 -0.65 4.97 -11.30
CA CYS A 97 -0.34 5.31 -12.69
C CYS A 97 -1.26 6.44 -13.17
N SER A 98 -0.71 7.41 -13.91
CA SER A 98 -1.45 8.56 -14.44
C SER A 98 -1.99 8.31 -15.86
N GLY A 99 -3.19 8.82 -16.14
CA GLY A 99 -3.76 8.84 -17.49
C GLY A 99 -4.08 7.45 -18.05
N ASN A 100 -3.69 7.20 -19.31
CA ASN A 100 -4.05 6.02 -20.11
C ASN A 100 -3.07 4.85 -19.88
N THR A 101 -2.58 4.70 -18.65
CA THR A 101 -1.56 3.71 -18.29
C THR A 101 -2.09 2.75 -17.22
N PHE A 102 -1.61 1.52 -17.20
CA PHE A 102 -2.00 0.51 -16.21
C PHE A 102 -0.77 -0.06 -15.50
N CYS A 103 -0.97 -0.58 -14.29
CA CYS A 103 0.11 -1.24 -13.56
C CYS A 103 0.24 -2.69 -14.01
N ASN A 104 1.35 -3.04 -14.67
CA ASN A 104 1.60 -4.39 -15.14
C ASN A 104 2.14 -5.31 -14.01
N ALA A 105 2.30 -6.60 -14.30
CA ALA A 105 2.76 -7.59 -13.33
C ALA A 105 4.19 -7.35 -12.80
N ARG A 106 4.99 -6.50 -13.48
CA ARG A 106 6.34 -6.09 -13.05
C ARG A 106 6.32 -4.87 -12.13
N GLY A 107 5.13 -4.41 -11.75
CA GLY A 107 4.93 -3.20 -10.96
C GLY A 107 5.30 -1.96 -11.75
N GLU A 108 5.05 -1.95 -13.06
CA GLU A 108 5.37 -0.85 -13.95
C GLU A 108 4.14 -0.24 -14.64
N CYS A 109 4.09 1.09 -14.72
CA CYS A 109 3.06 1.83 -15.43
C CYS A 109 3.31 1.75 -16.94
N GLU A 110 2.50 0.95 -17.62
CA GLU A 110 2.60 0.72 -19.06
C GLU A 110 1.49 1.45 -19.80
N ARG A 111 1.83 2.04 -20.96
CA ARG A 111 0.86 2.74 -21.80
C ARG A 111 -0.03 1.71 -22.49
N ILE A 112 -1.34 1.90 -22.40
CA ILE A 112 -2.28 1.05 -23.11
C ILE A 112 -2.09 1.31 -24.62
N ARG A 113 -1.62 0.30 -25.36
CA ARG A 113 -1.48 0.34 -26.84
C ARG A 113 -2.66 -0.42 -27.47
N PRO A 114 -3.24 0.08 -28.57
CA PRO A 114 -4.42 -0.54 -29.18
C PRO A 114 -4.19 -1.94 -29.77
N GLU A 115 -2.94 -2.35 -30.06
CA GLU A 115 -2.63 -3.65 -30.71
C GLU A 115 -2.07 -4.73 -29.77
N PHE A 116 -1.80 -4.40 -28.50
CA PHE A 116 -1.45 -5.39 -27.48
C PHE A 116 -2.18 -5.01 -26.21
N ASP A 117 -3.47 -5.35 -26.15
CA ASP A 117 -4.31 -5.05 -25.01
C ASP A 117 -4.67 -6.35 -24.26
N PRO A 118 -4.00 -6.66 -23.13
CA PRO A 118 -4.49 -7.68 -22.20
C PRO A 118 -5.81 -7.27 -21.52
N ASN A 119 -6.36 -6.09 -21.87
CA ASN A 119 -7.68 -5.55 -21.52
C ASN A 119 -8.51 -5.15 -22.74
N THR A 120 -8.53 -5.89 -23.87
CA THR A 120 -9.56 -5.71 -24.93
C THR A 120 -11.00 -6.00 -24.46
N ALA A 121 -11.29 -5.79 -23.18
CA ALA A 121 -12.62 -5.56 -22.65
C ALA A 121 -12.87 -4.07 -22.29
N ILE A 122 -11.88 -3.18 -22.23
CA ILE A 122 -12.12 -1.84 -21.66
C ILE A 122 -11.27 -0.73 -22.30
N GLN A 123 -11.73 -0.14 -23.41
CA GLN A 123 -11.58 1.32 -23.65
C GLN A 123 -12.77 1.93 -24.39
N GLY A 124 -13.69 2.50 -23.60
CA GLY A 124 -14.17 3.87 -23.85
C GLY A 124 -15.41 4.07 -24.71
N LEU A 125 -15.90 3.06 -25.43
CA LEU A 125 -17.22 3.13 -26.05
C LEU A 125 -18.24 2.32 -25.25
N PRO A 126 -19.49 2.78 -25.14
CA PRO A 126 -20.58 1.93 -24.69
C PRO A 126 -20.63 0.68 -25.58
N THR A 127 -20.63 -0.51 -24.98
CA THR A 127 -20.83 -1.75 -25.73
C THR A 127 -22.30 -1.82 -26.09
N LEU A 128 -22.64 -1.72 -27.38
CA LEU A 128 -24.01 -1.93 -27.85
C LEU A 128 -24.27 -3.43 -27.90
N CYS A 129 -25.27 -3.89 -27.16
CA CYS A 129 -25.70 -5.27 -27.09
C CYS A 129 -26.75 -5.58 -28.17
N ASP A 130 -26.93 -6.86 -28.47
CA ASP A 130 -27.88 -7.34 -29.48
C ASP A 130 -29.35 -7.01 -29.14
N ASP A 131 -29.65 -6.76 -27.86
CA ASP A 131 -30.95 -6.30 -27.37
C ASP A 131 -31.16 -4.77 -27.52
N GLY A 132 -30.20 -4.07 -28.14
CA GLY A 132 -30.21 -2.62 -28.30
C GLY A 132 -29.79 -1.84 -27.06
N GLN A 133 -29.44 -2.51 -25.95
CA GLN A 133 -28.98 -1.86 -24.74
C GLN A 133 -27.49 -1.46 -24.86
N SER A 134 -27.15 -0.28 -24.35
CA SER A 134 -25.76 0.20 -24.32
C SER A 134 -25.16 0.03 -22.93
N CYS A 135 -24.14 -0.81 -22.79
CA CYS A 135 -23.47 -1.05 -21.52
C CYS A 135 -22.38 -0.03 -21.23
N ALA A 136 -22.31 0.41 -19.97
CA ALA A 136 -21.31 1.37 -19.52
C ALA A 136 -19.89 0.83 -19.69
N SER A 137 -18.92 1.71 -19.91
CA SER A 137 -17.52 1.35 -20.15
C SER A 137 -16.99 0.32 -19.15
N GLY A 138 -16.45 -0.77 -19.70
CA GLY A 138 -15.91 -1.89 -18.93
C GLY A 138 -16.92 -2.91 -18.45
N SER A 139 -18.17 -2.78 -18.86
CA SER A 139 -19.22 -3.77 -18.71
C SER A 139 -19.38 -4.57 -20.01
N SER A 140 -19.84 -5.82 -19.91
CA SER A 140 -20.08 -6.73 -21.03
C SER A 140 -21.56 -7.05 -21.15
N CYS A 141 -22.02 -7.32 -22.36
CA CYS A 141 -23.39 -7.78 -22.61
C CYS A 141 -23.59 -9.19 -22.05
N LEU A 142 -24.74 -9.43 -21.41
CA LEU A 142 -25.09 -10.73 -20.84
C LEU A 142 -26.01 -11.53 -21.79
N PRO A 143 -25.86 -12.86 -21.90
CA PRO A 143 -26.81 -13.72 -22.57
C PRO A 143 -28.13 -13.66 -21.79
N GLY A 144 -29.21 -13.31 -22.49
CA GLY A 144 -30.51 -13.00 -21.86
C GLY A 144 -30.77 -11.51 -21.65
N GLY A 145 -29.82 -10.64 -22.03
CA GLY A 145 -29.95 -9.19 -21.95
C GLY A 145 -29.38 -8.60 -20.66
N GLY A 146 -29.08 -7.31 -20.69
CA GLY A 146 -28.45 -6.62 -19.55
C GLY A 146 -26.93 -6.48 -19.64
N CYS A 147 -26.38 -5.77 -18.65
CA CYS A 147 -24.95 -5.45 -18.56
C CYS A 147 -24.31 -6.08 -17.32
N SER A 148 -23.11 -6.63 -17.49
CA SER A 148 -22.25 -7.03 -16.37
C SER A 148 -21.80 -5.80 -15.56
N ARG A 149 -21.29 -6.02 -14.35
CA ARG A 149 -20.66 -4.93 -13.59
C ARG A 149 -19.30 -4.60 -14.23
N PRO A 150 -18.83 -3.34 -14.17
CA PRO A 150 -17.53 -2.97 -14.71
C PRO A 150 -16.39 -3.87 -14.19
N GLY A 151 -15.61 -4.43 -15.11
CA GLY A 151 -14.51 -5.34 -14.84
C GLY A 151 -14.92 -6.79 -14.54
N TRP A 152 -16.21 -7.12 -14.55
CA TRP A 152 -16.66 -8.50 -14.48
C TRP A 152 -16.63 -9.11 -15.88
N PHE A 153 -16.18 -10.34 -15.96
CA PHE A 153 -16.14 -11.14 -17.19
C PHE A 153 -17.09 -12.32 -17.06
N MET A 154 -17.40 -12.97 -18.18
CA MET A 154 -18.33 -14.09 -18.21
C MET A 154 -17.64 -15.35 -18.69
N CYS A 155 -18.01 -16.47 -18.07
CA CYS A 155 -17.59 -17.79 -18.49
C CYS A 155 -18.62 -18.36 -19.45
N GLU A 156 -18.31 -18.37 -20.75
CA GLU A 156 -19.23 -18.80 -21.80
C GLU A 156 -19.73 -20.24 -21.61
N GLU A 157 -18.92 -21.11 -21.00
CA GLU A 157 -19.27 -22.52 -20.75
C GLU A 157 -20.30 -22.70 -19.62
N THR A 158 -20.36 -21.76 -18.67
CA THR A 158 -21.15 -21.90 -17.43
C THR A 158 -22.10 -20.73 -17.17
N ASP A 159 -22.20 -19.78 -18.10
CA ASP A 159 -22.91 -18.50 -18.01
C ASP A 159 -22.61 -17.71 -16.71
N SER A 160 -21.46 -17.99 -16.10
CA SER A 160 -21.14 -17.46 -14.78
C SER A 160 -20.42 -16.13 -14.90
N GLN A 161 -20.89 -15.13 -14.15
CA GLN A 161 -20.28 -13.82 -14.12
C GLN A 161 -19.22 -13.74 -13.01
N CYS A 162 -17.98 -13.56 -13.41
CA CYS A 162 -16.82 -13.56 -12.52
C CYS A 162 -16.26 -12.17 -12.32
N ARG A 163 -16.00 -11.85 -11.05
CA ARG A 163 -15.31 -10.62 -10.66
C ARG A 163 -13.80 -10.73 -10.91
N PRO A 164 -13.07 -9.60 -11.00
CA PRO A 164 -11.61 -9.60 -11.05
C PRO A 164 -10.97 -10.43 -9.92
N GLY A 165 -9.88 -11.14 -10.25
CA GLY A 165 -9.18 -12.04 -9.32
C GLY A 165 -9.65 -13.50 -9.36
N PHE A 166 -10.61 -13.80 -10.23
CA PHE A 166 -11.13 -15.15 -10.50
C PHE A 166 -10.81 -15.55 -11.95
N LYS A 167 -10.90 -16.84 -12.25
CA LYS A 167 -10.85 -17.46 -13.58
C LYS A 167 -12.09 -18.37 -13.75
N CYS A 168 -12.43 -18.70 -14.99
CA CYS A 168 -13.48 -19.67 -15.28
C CYS A 168 -13.03 -21.07 -14.89
N SER A 169 -13.92 -21.81 -14.23
CA SER A 169 -13.75 -23.23 -14.03
C SER A 169 -14.42 -24.02 -15.13
N GLU A 170 -13.77 -25.09 -15.56
CA GLU A 170 -14.13 -25.95 -16.71
C GLU A 170 -15.57 -26.48 -16.63
N HIS A 171 -16.13 -26.60 -15.43
CA HIS A 171 -17.49 -27.14 -15.25
C HIS A 171 -18.39 -26.31 -14.33
N GLN A 172 -17.84 -25.36 -13.56
CA GLN A 172 -18.69 -24.56 -12.69
C GLN A 172 -18.07 -23.25 -12.23
N GLY A 173 -18.54 -22.15 -12.82
CA GLY A 173 -18.43 -20.83 -12.23
C GLY A 173 -17.01 -20.26 -12.12
N CYS A 174 -16.80 -19.51 -11.05
CA CYS A 174 -15.62 -18.67 -10.85
C CYS A 174 -14.73 -19.25 -9.76
N VAL A 175 -13.48 -19.56 -10.07
CA VAL A 175 -12.47 -20.00 -9.09
C VAL A 175 -11.36 -18.96 -8.96
N PRO A 176 -10.72 -18.80 -7.78
CA PRO A 176 -9.65 -17.82 -7.63
C PRO A 176 -8.49 -18.08 -8.62
N ILE A 177 -7.89 -17.03 -9.17
CA ILE A 177 -6.89 -17.18 -10.25
C ILE A 177 -5.65 -17.99 -9.84
N LYS A 178 -5.28 -17.91 -8.56
CA LYS A 178 -4.13 -18.65 -7.99
C LYS A 178 -4.49 -20.04 -7.47
N ALA A 179 -5.77 -20.39 -7.44
CA ALA A 179 -6.20 -21.69 -6.98
C ALA A 179 -5.96 -22.75 -8.06
N ILE A 180 -5.68 -23.98 -7.63
CA ILE A 180 -5.73 -25.15 -8.51
C ILE A 180 -7.22 -25.46 -8.70
N ASP A 181 -7.67 -25.41 -9.95
CA ASP A 181 -9.06 -25.73 -10.28
C ASP A 181 -9.21 -27.24 -10.36
N CYS A 182 -10.09 -27.79 -9.54
CA CYS A 182 -10.38 -29.22 -9.49
C CYS A 182 -11.64 -29.58 -10.28
N GLY A 183 -12.19 -28.62 -11.04
CA GLY A 183 -13.46 -28.76 -11.72
C GLY A 183 -14.65 -28.70 -10.75
N TYR A 184 -15.85 -28.57 -11.33
CA TYR A 184 -17.13 -28.55 -10.59
C TYR A 184 -17.15 -27.53 -9.43
N GLY A 185 -16.45 -26.41 -9.59
CA GLY A 185 -16.43 -25.32 -8.61
C GLY A 185 -15.59 -25.64 -7.36
N LYS A 186 -14.93 -26.81 -7.34
CA LYS A 186 -13.96 -27.18 -6.32
C LYS A 186 -12.59 -26.66 -6.72
N TRP A 187 -11.86 -26.17 -5.75
CA TRP A 187 -10.51 -25.67 -5.99
C TRP A 187 -9.67 -25.81 -4.72
N CYS A 188 -8.37 -25.99 -4.92
CA CYS A 188 -7.38 -26.10 -3.86
C CYS A 188 -6.51 -24.86 -3.77
N LYS A 189 -5.90 -24.64 -2.61
CA LYS A 189 -5.02 -23.49 -2.42
C LYS A 189 -3.77 -23.63 -3.31
N PRO A 190 -3.09 -22.51 -3.60
CA PRO A 190 -1.79 -22.58 -4.26
C PRO A 190 -0.84 -23.51 -3.47
N GLY A 191 -0.21 -24.47 -4.14
CA GLY A 191 0.67 -25.47 -3.51
C GLY A 191 -0.05 -26.74 -3.02
N GLU A 192 -1.34 -26.88 -3.30
CA GLU A 192 -2.11 -28.11 -3.08
C GLU A 192 -2.49 -28.75 -4.42
N GLN A 193 -2.69 -30.07 -4.47
CA GLN A 193 -3.20 -30.82 -5.61
C GLN A 193 -4.63 -31.31 -5.37
N CYS A 194 -5.37 -31.50 -6.47
CA CYS A 194 -6.71 -32.07 -6.45
C CYS A 194 -6.65 -33.57 -6.27
N LEU A 195 -7.38 -34.10 -5.29
CA LEU A 195 -7.60 -35.53 -5.13
C LEU A 195 -8.80 -35.99 -5.97
N PRO A 196 -8.83 -37.26 -6.41
CA PRO A 196 -9.97 -37.83 -7.15
C PRO A 196 -11.31 -37.70 -6.42
N ASP A 197 -11.29 -37.74 -5.08
CA ASP A 197 -12.49 -37.57 -4.25
C ASP A 197 -12.96 -36.09 -4.15
N GLY A 198 -12.25 -35.17 -4.82
CA GLY A 198 -12.47 -33.73 -4.78
C GLY A 198 -11.96 -33.06 -3.50
N GLY A 199 -11.05 -33.72 -2.78
CA GLY A 199 -10.29 -33.15 -1.67
C GLY A 199 -9.02 -32.44 -2.14
N CYS A 200 -8.31 -31.79 -1.22
CA CYS A 200 -7.05 -31.10 -1.47
C CYS A 200 -5.93 -31.70 -0.63
N GLU A 201 -4.78 -31.94 -1.25
CA GLU A 201 -3.58 -32.42 -0.58
C GLU A 201 -2.42 -31.46 -0.83
N LYS A 202 -1.59 -31.18 0.18
CA LYS A 202 -0.39 -30.37 -0.03
C LYS A 202 0.63 -31.13 -0.87
N LEU A 203 1.14 -30.50 -1.91
CA LEU A 203 2.32 -30.99 -2.60
C LEU A 203 3.50 -30.95 -1.62
N SER A 204 4.20 -32.07 -1.42
CA SER A 204 5.43 -32.08 -0.65
C SER A 204 6.50 -31.26 -1.37
N GLU A 205 7.21 -30.41 -0.63
CA GLU A 205 8.36 -29.65 -1.16
C GLU A 205 9.42 -30.63 -1.65
N GLY A 206 9.49 -30.89 -2.96
CA GLY A 206 10.51 -31.76 -3.52
C GLY A 206 10.25 -32.40 -4.88
N SER A 207 9.07 -32.26 -5.48
CA SER A 207 8.81 -32.74 -6.84
C SER A 207 8.62 -31.56 -7.81
N ASP A 208 9.73 -30.90 -8.14
CA ASP A 208 9.84 -30.15 -9.39
C ASP A 208 10.10 -31.16 -10.54
N PRO A 209 9.44 -30.99 -11.71
CA PRO A 209 9.72 -31.76 -12.93
C PRO A 209 11.05 -31.39 -13.60
#